data_AF-A0AAE7J5P6-F1
#
_entry.id   AF-A0AAE7J5P6-F1
#
_cell.length_a   1.000
_cell.length_b   1.000
_cell.length_c   1.000
_cell.angle_alpha   90.00
_cell.angle_beta   90.00
_cell.angle_gamma   90.00
#
_symmetry.space_group_name_H-M   'P 1'
#
loop_
_entity.id
_entity.type
_entity.pdbx_description
1 polymer ?
#
loop_
_entity_poly.entity_id
_entity_poly.type
_entity_poly.pdbx_seq_one_letter_code
_entity_poly.pdbx_strand_id
1 'polypeptide(L)' 'MAAGLLGVFLGSFGVHKFVLGYHNAGIIMLVVSIAGGVVTCGAASFVMGVIGLIEGVIYLTKTPEEFRELYLDGQKAWF' A
#
# COMPACT_ATOMS: atom_id res chain seq x y z
N MET A 1 -1.82 2.33 12.69
CA MET A 1 -2.99 1.42 12.66
C MET A 1 -3.89 1.59 11.43
N ALA A 2 -4.46 2.78 11.16
CA ALA A 2 -5.35 2.97 10.00
C ALA A 2 -4.74 2.53 8.67
N ALA A 3 -3.50 2.94 8.37
CA ALA A 3 -2.78 2.51 7.17
C ALA A 3 -2.63 0.98 7.07
N GLY A 4 -2.44 0.28 8.19
CA GLY A 4 -2.30 -1.18 8.21
C GLY A 4 -3.61 -1.89 7.85
N LEU A 5 -4.73 -1.49 8.44
CA LEU A 5 -6.05 -2.05 8.11
C LEU A 5 -6.44 -1.76 6.66
N LEU A 6 -6.18 -0.53 6.19
CA LEU A 6 -6.43 -0.15 4.80
C LEU A 6 -5.54 -0.93 3.82
N GLY A 7 -4.30 -1.26 4.21
CA GLY A 7 -3.43 -2.12 3.41
C GLY A 7 -3.99 -3.54 3.28
N VAL A 8 -4.55 -4.11 4.35
CA VAL A 8 -5.14 -5.45 4.32
C VAL A 8 -6.43 -5.51 3.48
N PHE A 9 -7.36 -4.56 3.67
CA PHE A 9 -8.67 -4.63 3.02
C PHE A 9 -8.73 -3.93 1.66
N LEU A 10 -7.99 -2.84 1.49
CA LEU A 10 -8.02 -1.97 0.31
C LEU A 10 -6.63 -1.80 -0.32
N GLY A 11 -5.73 -2.73 -0.04
CA GLY A 11 -4.33 -2.68 -0.48
C GLY A 11 -4.15 -2.66 -1.99
N SER A 12 -4.99 -3.38 -2.73
CA SER A 12 -4.97 -3.37 -4.21
C SER A 12 -5.20 -1.96 -4.78
N PHE A 13 -5.94 -1.11 -4.10
CA PHE A 13 -6.20 0.27 -4.52
C PHE A 13 -5.17 1.28 -3.99
N GLY A 14 -4.24 0.85 -3.14
CA GLY A 14 -3.20 1.71 -2.56
C GLY A 14 -3.71 2.76 -1.57
N VAL A 15 -4.90 2.57 -0.98
CA VAL A 15 -5.54 3.56 -0.08
C VAL A 15 -4.65 3.89 1.12
N HIS A 16 -3.96 2.89 1.66
CA HIS A 16 -3.02 3.06 2.77
C HIS A 16 -1.87 4.01 2.45
N LYS A 17 -1.47 4.16 1.18
CA LYS A 17 -0.43 5.12 0.75
C LYS A 17 -0.90 6.56 0.85
N PHE A 18 -2.15 6.84 0.47
CA PHE A 18 -2.71 8.18 0.58
C PHE A 18 -2.84 8.64 2.03
N VAL A 19 -3.17 7.72 2.94
CA VAL A 19 -3.21 8.01 4.39
C VAL A 19 -1.83 8.39 4.94
N LEU A 20 -0.76 7.85 4.36
CA LEU A 20 0.62 8.21 4.72
C LEU A 20 1.17 9.42 3.96
N GLY A 21 0.38 10.03 3.07
CA GLY A 21 0.80 11.16 2.24
C GLY A 21 1.59 10.77 0.98
N TYR A 22 1.76 9.48 0.69
CA TYR A 22 2.49 8.95 -0.47
C TYR A 22 1.64 8.94 -1.75
N HIS A 23 1.23 10.13 -2.20
CA HIS A 23 0.34 10.29 -3.37
C HIS A 23 0.87 9.60 -4.62
N ASN A 24 2.17 9.73 -4.92
CA ASN A 24 2.76 9.09 -6.11
C ASN A 24 2.68 7.57 -6.03
N ALA A 25 3.02 6.97 -4.89
CA ALA A 25 2.92 5.52 -4.69
C ALA A 25 1.47 5.03 -4.77
N GLY A 26 0.54 5.76 -4.14
CA GLY A 26 -0.90 5.46 -4.21
C GLY A 26 -1.44 5.51 -5.64
N ILE A 27 -1.06 6.53 -6.44
CA ILE A 27 -1.44 6.64 -7.85
C ILE A 27 -0.87 5.48 -8.66
N ILE A 28 0.40 5.10 -8.44
CA ILE A 28 1.02 3.95 -9.11
C ILE A 28 0.22 2.67 -8.82
N MET A 29 -0.09 2.39 -7.55
CA MET A 29 -0.92 1.22 -7.20
C MET A 29 -2.27 1.25 -7.90
N LEU A 30 -2.95 2.40 -7.88
CA LEU A 30 -4.27 2.54 -8.47
C LEU A 30 -4.25 2.32 -9.99
N VAL A 31 -3.30 2.93 -10.70
CA VAL A 31 -3.16 2.79 -12.16
C VAL A 31 -2.79 1.36 -12.53
N VAL A 32 -1.83 0.74 -11.83
CA VAL A 32 -1.45 -0.65 -12.12
C VAL A 32 -2.58 -1.62 -11.81
N SER A 33 -3.29 -1.44 -10.70
CA SER A 33 -4.44 -2.29 -10.36
C SER A 33 -5.57 -2.14 -11.35
N ILE A 34 -5.91 -0.93 -11.79
CA ILE A 34 -7.04 -0.70 -12.69
C ILE A 34 -6.64 -0.92 -14.14
N ALA A 35 -5.75 -0.09 -14.69
CA ALA A 35 -5.36 -0.17 -16.09
C ALA A 35 -4.55 -1.43 -16.38
N GLY A 36 -3.56 -1.74 -15.54
CA GLY A 36 -2.80 -2.99 -15.64
C GLY A 36 -3.70 -4.21 -15.43
N GLY A 37 -4.64 -4.14 -14.47
CA GLY A 37 -5.63 -5.18 -14.23
C GLY A 37 -6.47 -5.47 -15.46
N VAL A 38 -7.00 -4.45 -16.12
CA VAL A 38 -7.79 -4.60 -17.35
C VAL A 38 -6.96 -5.25 -18.47
N VAL A 39 -5.72 -4.81 -18.67
CA VAL A 39 -4.84 -5.35 -19.74
C VAL A 39 -4.40 -6.79 -19.46
N THR A 40 -4.27 -7.16 -18.19
CA THR A 40 -3.75 -8.48 -17.75
C THR A 40 -4.84 -9.41 -17.22
N CYS A 41 -6.11 -9.14 -17.51
CA CYS A 41 -7.26 -9.92 -17.02
C CYS A 41 -7.25 -10.15 -15.49
N GLY A 42 -6.89 -9.12 -14.72
CA GLY A 42 -6.91 -9.09 -13.25
C GLY A 42 -5.60 -9.51 -12.59
N ALA A 43 -4.60 -10.00 -13.32
CA ALA A 43 -3.34 -10.45 -12.73
C ALA A 43 -2.58 -9.31 -12.03
N ALA A 44 -2.49 -8.14 -12.65
CA ALA A 44 -1.84 -6.97 -12.02
C ALA A 44 -2.59 -6.49 -10.76
N SER A 45 -3.93 -6.54 -10.76
CA SER A 45 -4.74 -6.21 -9.57
C SER A 45 -4.48 -7.18 -8.43
N PHE A 46 -4.33 -8.47 -8.75
CA PHE A 46 -3.99 -9.50 -7.77
C PHE A 46 -2.61 -9.27 -7.16
N VAL A 47 -1.59 -9.00 -7.98
CA VAL A 47 -0.24 -8.68 -7.52
C VAL A 47 -0.23 -7.44 -6.61
N MET A 48 -0.92 -6.38 -7.00
CA MET A 48 -1.05 -5.18 -6.16
C MET A 48 -1.80 -5.45 -4.85
N GLY A 49 -2.80 -6.34 -4.87
CA GLY A 49 -3.46 -6.82 -3.66
C GLY A 49 -2.52 -7.54 -2.70
N VAL A 50 -1.65 -8.42 -3.22
CA VAL A 50 -0.62 -9.11 -2.42
C VAL A 50 0.38 -8.12 -1.82
N ILE A 51 0.85 -7.14 -2.61
CA ILE A 51 1.74 -6.08 -2.13
C ILE A 51 1.07 -5.32 -0.97
N GLY A 52 -0.18 -4.86 -1.17
CA GLY A 52 -0.91 -4.13 -0.16
C GLY A 52 -1.16 -4.95 1.12
N LEU A 53 -1.43 -6.25 0.99
CA LEU A 53 -1.58 -7.16 2.13
C LEU A 53 -0.29 -7.26 2.94
N ILE A 54 0.85 -7.47 2.28
CA ILE A 54 2.17 -7.56 2.94
C ILE A 54 2.47 -6.25 3.67
N GLU A 55 2.28 -5.10 3.02
CA GLU A 55 2.49 -3.80 3.65
C GLU A 55 1.52 -3.58 4.82
N GLY A 56 0.26 -3.99 4.68
CA GLY A 56 -0.73 -3.95 5.75
C GLY A 56 -0.26 -4.70 6.99
N VAL A 57 0.27 -5.92 6.81
CA VAL A 57 0.83 -6.73 7.91
C VAL A 57 2.07 -6.07 8.51
N ILE A 58 3.00 -5.54 7.69
CA ILE A 58 4.17 -4.82 8.19
C ILE A 58 3.74 -3.63 9.06
N TYR A 59 2.77 -2.84 8.61
CA TYR A 59 2.30 -1.67 9.34
C TYR A 59 1.58 -2.01 10.64
N LEU A 60 0.96 -3.19 10.73
CA LEU A 60 0.31 -3.68 11.93
C LEU A 60 1.28 -4.33 12.92
N THR A 61 2.42 -4.82 12.45
CA THR A 61 3.40 -5.56 13.28
C THR A 61 4.59 -4.71 13.72
N LYS A 62 4.75 -3.52 13.16
CA LYS A 62 5.77 -2.54 13.58
C LYS A 62 5.40 -1.83 14.89
N THR A 63 6.41 -1.52 15.70
CA THR A 63 6.20 -0.66 16.87
C THR A 63 5.88 0.77 16.40
N PRO A 64 5.17 1.59 17.20
CA PRO A 64 4.84 2.95 16.83
C PRO A 64 6.05 3.81 16.47
N GLU A 65 7.16 3.63 17.18
CA GLU A 65 8.41 4.38 16.99
C GLU A 65 9.06 4.00 15.65
N GLU A 66 9.23 2.71 15.39
CA GLU A 66 9.79 2.22 14.13
C GLU A 66 8.91 2.60 12.93
N PHE A 67 7.59 2.53 13.10
CA PHE A 67 6.64 2.90 12.06
C PHE A 67 6.79 4.39 11.71
N ARG A 68 6.89 5.25 12.72
CA ARG A 68 7.05 6.68 12.52
C ARG A 68 8.37 7.01 11.84
N GLU A 69 9.47 6.46 12.35
CA GLU A 69 10.81 6.70 11.80
C GLU A 69 10.87 6.31 10.32
N LEU A 70 10.34 5.13 9.96
CA LEU A 70 10.41 4.64 8.60
C LEU A 70 9.39 5.31 7.66
N TYR A 71 8.13 5.39 8.08
CA TYR A 71 7.01 5.71 7.19
C TYR A 71 6.42 7.10 7.37
N LEU A 72 6.84 7.88 8.36
CA LEU A 72 6.43 9.29 8.49
C LEU A 72 7.63 10.20 8.26
N ASP A 73 8.72 9.94 8.98
CA ASP A 73 9.91 10.78 8.94
C ASP A 73 10.81 10.40 7.75
N GLY A 74 11.10 9.11 7.58
CA GLY A 74 11.95 8.57 6.50
C GLY A 74 11.25 8.44 5.14
N GLN A 75 9.94 8.71 5.07
CA GLN A 75 9.13 8.65 3.86
C GLN A 75 9.32 7.38 3.00
N LYS A 76 9.47 6.22 3.65
CA LYS A 76 9.68 4.94 2.98
C LYS A 76 8.44 4.49 2.22
N ALA A 77 8.39 4.82 0.94
CA ALA A 77 7.20 4.64 0.11
C ALA A 77 6.78 3.17 -0.13
N TRP A 78 7.69 2.20 -0.02
CA TRP A 78 7.43 0.77 -0.23
C TRP A 78 8.24 -0.10 0.72
N PHE A 79 7.63 -1.19 1.21
CA PHE A 79 8.22 -2.20 2.10
C PHE A 79 9.29 -1.68 3.04
#